data_AF-A0A1F6V9U1-F1
#
_entry.id   AF-A0A1F6V9U1-F1
#
_cell.length_a   1.000
_cell.length_b   1.000
_cell.length_c   1.000
_cell.angle_alpha   90.00
_cell.angle_beta   90.00
_cell.angle_gamma   90.00
#
_symmetry.space_group_name_H-M   'P 1'
#
loop_
_entity.id
_entity.type
_entity.pdbx_description
1 polymer ?
#
loop_
_entity_poly.entity_id
_entity_poly.type
_entity_poly.pdbx_seq_one_letter_code
_entity_poly.pdbx_strand_id
1 'polypeptide(L)'
;MILVFGVVALLSRAEAATPAQTTLTICANQPIPAGYVITALSTTKACGGGLAAWNTMTLRAYAGLKSLTACAPLNVPSGYLITALSTTNACRGGQGALTAANTLTLTAYQGLKSIKVCAPLRNIPAGYIVTAQAATATCKGGQAGLVAWNTMTLTAYAGLASFSACMPLPTAPPGYVITAQTRIPTCSGASGPNAVTLKRL
;
A
#
# COMPACT_ATOMS: atom_id res chain seq x y z
N MET A 1 -54.92 33.33 20.69
CA MET A 1 -54.31 32.07 21.18
C MET A 1 -53.29 31.63 20.14
N ILE A 2 -52.03 32.01 20.33
CA ILE A 2 -50.95 31.79 19.35
C ILE A 2 -50.25 30.47 19.72
N LEU A 3 -50.38 29.45 18.88
CA LEU A 3 -49.73 28.16 19.03
C LEU A 3 -48.37 28.21 18.29
N VAL A 4 -47.29 28.32 19.05
CA VAL A 4 -45.92 28.25 18.54
C VAL A 4 -45.52 26.77 18.49
N PHE A 5 -45.47 26.18 17.29
CA PHE A 5 -44.92 24.84 17.08
C PHE A 5 -43.40 24.94 16.90
N GLY A 6 -42.65 24.57 17.95
CA GLY A 6 -41.19 24.46 17.90
C GLY A 6 -40.75 23.23 17.11
N VAL A 7 -39.97 23.45 16.06
CA VAL A 7 -39.31 22.38 15.31
C VAL A 7 -38.04 21.98 16.06
N VAL A 8 -38.05 20.82 16.72
CA VAL A 8 -36.84 20.23 17.32
C VAL A 8 -36.02 19.63 16.17
N ALA A 9 -34.96 20.33 15.78
CA ALA A 9 -33.96 19.80 14.86
C ALA A 9 -33.19 18.65 15.55
N LEU A 10 -33.56 17.41 15.23
CA LEU A 10 -32.79 16.23 15.58
C LEU A 10 -31.46 16.25 14.82
N LEU A 11 -30.40 16.73 15.48
CA LEU A 11 -29.03 16.54 15.02
C LEU A 11 -28.67 15.06 15.20
N SER A 12 -28.94 14.23 14.19
CA SER A 12 -28.42 12.87 14.13
C SER A 12 -26.90 12.92 14.06
N ARG A 13 -26.25 12.70 15.20
CA ARG A 13 -24.82 12.44 15.25
C ARG A 13 -24.59 11.10 14.56
N ALA A 14 -23.97 11.12 13.38
CA ALA A 14 -23.39 9.93 12.80
C ALA A 14 -22.27 9.48 13.74
N GLU A 15 -22.58 8.53 14.62
CA GLU A 15 -21.59 7.87 15.44
C GLU A 15 -20.66 7.14 14.47
N ALA A 16 -19.43 7.64 14.32
CA ALA A 16 -18.42 6.96 13.55
C ALA A 16 -18.19 5.61 14.22
N ALA A 17 -18.79 4.55 13.66
CA ALA A 17 -18.59 3.20 14.13
C ALA A 17 -17.08 2.93 14.12
N THR A 18 -16.48 2.87 15.32
CA THR A 18 -15.13 2.37 15.49
C THR A 18 -15.11 0.98 14.87
N PRO A 19 -14.33 0.72 13.80
CA PRO A 19 -14.34 -0.60 13.17
C PRO A 19 -14.02 -1.62 14.24
N ALA A 20 -14.97 -2.54 14.49
CA ALA A 20 -14.76 -3.63 15.42
C ALA A 20 -13.49 -4.36 14.99
N GLN A 21 -12.46 -4.33 15.85
CA GLN A 21 -11.18 -4.96 15.57
C GLN A 21 -11.37 -6.48 15.69
N THR A 22 -11.88 -7.10 14.63
CA THR A 22 -12.07 -8.55 14.59
C THR A 22 -10.71 -9.19 14.29
N THR A 23 -10.05 -9.64 15.35
CA THR A 23 -8.88 -10.52 15.27
C THR A 23 -9.35 -11.97 15.35
N LEU A 24 -8.81 -12.84 14.50
CA LEU A 24 -9.08 -14.28 14.53
C LEU A 24 -7.76 -15.03 14.65
N THR A 25 -7.78 -16.20 15.28
CA THR A 25 -6.63 -17.11 15.29
C THR A 25 -7.08 -18.42 14.66
N ILE A 26 -6.41 -18.83 13.58
CA ILE A 26 -6.74 -20.05 12.84
C ILE A 26 -5.51 -20.92 12.63
N CYS A 27 -5.73 -22.20 12.36
CA CYS A 27 -4.65 -23.10 11.97
C CYS A 27 -4.14 -22.79 10.57
N ALA A 28 -2.84 -22.98 10.33
CA ALA A 28 -2.17 -22.65 9.06
C ALA A 28 -2.70 -23.44 7.85
N ASN A 29 -3.34 -24.59 8.09
CA ASN A 29 -3.96 -25.41 7.06
C ASN A 29 -5.37 -24.96 6.66
N GLN A 30 -5.92 -23.93 7.32
CA GLN A 30 -7.22 -23.37 7.00
C GLN A 30 -7.10 -22.24 5.98
N PRO A 31 -8.09 -22.07 5.08
CA PRO A 31 -8.12 -20.93 4.17
C PRO A 31 -8.26 -19.61 4.95
N ILE A 32 -7.55 -18.57 4.49
CA ILE A 32 -7.67 -17.22 5.05
C ILE A 32 -9.03 -16.64 4.59
N PRO A 33 -9.93 -16.23 5.52
CA PRO A 33 -11.19 -15.61 5.15
C PRO A 33 -10.98 -14.30 4.37
N ALA A 34 -11.89 -14.02 3.43
CA ALA A 34 -11.89 -12.75 2.72
C ALA A 34 -12.00 -11.57 3.69
N GLY A 35 -11.28 -10.48 3.41
CA GLY A 35 -11.27 -9.30 4.28
C GLY A 35 -10.28 -9.36 5.44
N TYR A 36 -9.45 -10.41 5.53
CA TYR A 36 -8.42 -10.55 6.55
C TYR A 36 -7.00 -10.56 5.98
N VAL A 37 -6.04 -10.14 6.80
CA VAL A 37 -4.61 -10.31 6.57
C VAL A 37 -3.97 -11.10 7.71
N ILE A 38 -2.84 -11.73 7.47
CA ILE A 38 -2.02 -12.34 8.53
C ILE A 38 -1.23 -11.23 9.24
N THR A 39 -1.29 -11.17 10.56
CA THR A 39 -0.55 -10.20 11.39
C THR A 39 0.45 -10.86 12.33
N ALA A 40 0.32 -12.16 12.59
CA ALA A 40 1.33 -12.93 13.32
C ALA A 40 1.28 -14.42 12.93
N LEU A 41 2.41 -15.09 13.13
CA LEU A 41 2.62 -16.51 12.97
C LEU A 41 3.07 -17.08 14.31
N SER A 42 2.51 -18.22 14.71
CA SER A 42 2.85 -18.87 15.97
C SER A 42 2.72 -20.39 15.87
N THR A 43 3.10 -21.07 16.95
CA THR A 43 2.98 -22.52 17.08
C THR A 43 2.13 -22.87 18.29
N THR A 44 1.07 -23.64 18.08
CA THR A 44 0.16 -24.08 19.14
C THR A 44 -0.12 -25.58 19.02
N LYS A 45 -0.34 -26.27 20.14
CA LYS A 45 -0.70 -27.71 20.12
C LYS A 45 -2.08 -27.96 19.51
N ALA A 46 -2.99 -26.97 19.58
CA ALA A 46 -4.36 -27.06 19.07
C ALA A 46 -4.44 -27.25 17.55
N CYS A 47 -3.44 -26.75 16.81
CA CYS A 47 -3.37 -26.85 15.35
C CYS A 47 -2.55 -28.06 14.84
N GLY A 48 -2.32 -29.06 15.69
CA GLY A 48 -1.53 -30.26 15.37
C GLY A 48 -0.02 -30.03 15.44
N GLY A 49 0.75 -31.06 15.81
CA GLY A 49 2.20 -30.95 16.03
C GLY A 49 3.07 -31.41 14.84
N GLY A 50 3.88 -30.48 14.29
CA GLY A 50 5.13 -30.71 13.52
C GLY A 50 4.97 -30.95 12.01
N LEU A 51 5.73 -30.36 11.06
CA LEU A 51 7.14 -29.93 11.01
C LEU A 51 7.36 -28.48 10.52
N ALA A 52 6.30 -27.70 10.36
CA ALA A 52 6.39 -26.33 9.83
C ALA A 52 6.96 -25.34 10.87
N ALA A 53 7.65 -24.30 10.41
CA ALA A 53 8.21 -23.23 11.27
C ALA A 53 7.14 -22.49 12.10
N TRP A 54 5.86 -22.65 11.74
CA TRP A 54 4.66 -22.13 12.38
C TRP A 54 3.46 -23.00 11.95
N ASN A 55 2.42 -23.09 12.77
CA ASN A 55 1.20 -23.85 12.46
C ASN A 55 -0.10 -23.07 12.75
N THR A 56 0.02 -21.83 13.21
CA THR A 56 -1.09 -20.97 13.63
C THR A 56 -0.89 -19.58 13.04
N MET A 57 -1.98 -18.96 12.58
CA MET A 57 -2.01 -17.62 12.00
C MET A 57 -2.96 -16.73 12.80
N THR A 58 -2.47 -15.58 13.22
CA THR A 58 -3.32 -14.49 13.72
C THR A 58 -3.71 -13.62 12.54
N LEU A 59 -5.01 -13.43 12.37
CA LEU A 59 -5.62 -12.67 11.30
C LEU A 59 -6.25 -11.38 11.83
N ARG A 60 -6.24 -10.33 11.03
CA ARG A 60 -6.94 -9.07 11.33
C ARG A 60 -7.80 -8.65 10.15
N ALA A 61 -9.05 -8.29 10.42
CA ALA A 61 -9.92 -7.65 9.44
C ALA A 61 -9.35 -6.27 9.05
N TYR A 62 -9.28 -5.97 7.74
CA TYR A 62 -8.67 -4.73 7.25
C TYR A 62 -9.65 -3.68 6.74
N ALA A 63 -10.95 -3.99 6.65
CA ALA A 63 -11.95 -3.05 6.16
C ALA A 63 -11.94 -1.73 6.94
N GLY A 64 -11.85 -0.60 6.22
CA GLY A 64 -11.83 0.74 6.82
C GLY A 64 -10.50 1.19 7.43
N LEU A 65 -9.47 0.33 7.48
CA LEU A 65 -8.18 0.71 8.05
C LEU A 65 -7.37 1.56 7.06
N LYS A 66 -6.87 2.72 7.50
CA LYS A 66 -5.98 3.55 6.67
C LYS A 66 -4.59 2.94 6.50
N SER A 67 -4.14 2.18 7.50
CA SER A 67 -2.85 1.52 7.51
C SER A 67 -2.93 0.26 8.37
N LEU A 68 -2.16 -0.76 8.00
CA LEU A 68 -2.00 -1.97 8.80
C LEU A 68 -0.64 -2.63 8.55
N THR A 69 -0.25 -3.47 9.50
CA THR A 69 0.95 -4.31 9.39
C THR A 69 0.51 -5.74 9.09
N ALA A 70 1.19 -6.40 8.15
CA ALA A 70 0.92 -7.77 7.75
C ALA A 70 2.20 -8.58 7.60
N CYS A 71 2.11 -9.90 7.81
CA CYS A 71 3.21 -10.82 7.57
C CYS A 71 3.34 -11.17 6.09
N ALA A 72 4.57 -11.32 5.61
CA ALA A 72 4.88 -11.83 4.29
C ALA A 72 5.07 -13.37 4.31
N PRO A 73 4.83 -14.09 3.20
CA PRO A 73 4.25 -13.61 1.95
C PRO A 73 2.71 -13.50 2.09
N LEU A 74 2.18 -12.32 1.78
CA LEU A 74 0.73 -12.09 1.72
C LEU A 74 0.40 -11.44 0.38
N ASN A 75 -0.75 -11.82 -0.19
CA ASN A 75 -1.36 -11.08 -1.28
C ASN A 75 -1.82 -9.71 -0.76
N VAL A 76 -1.17 -8.64 -1.21
CA VAL A 76 -1.55 -7.27 -0.84
C VAL A 76 -3.03 -7.04 -1.20
N PRO A 77 -3.89 -6.68 -0.24
CA PRO A 77 -5.30 -6.45 -0.52
C PRO A 77 -5.51 -5.31 -1.51
N SER A 78 -6.56 -5.42 -2.33
CA SER A 78 -6.97 -4.32 -3.21
C SER A 78 -7.20 -3.04 -2.41
N GLY A 79 -6.78 -1.90 -2.96
CA GLY A 79 -6.85 -0.61 -2.28
C GLY A 79 -5.68 -0.28 -1.35
N TYR A 80 -4.73 -1.22 -1.15
CA TYR A 80 -3.52 -1.00 -0.36
C TYR A 80 -2.24 -1.08 -1.19
N LEU A 81 -1.21 -0.37 -0.73
CA LEU A 81 0.15 -0.43 -1.27
C LEU A 81 1.14 -0.69 -0.14
N ILE A 82 2.27 -1.35 -0.46
CA ILE A 82 3.36 -1.56 0.48
C ILE A 82 4.13 -0.25 0.63
N THR A 83 4.13 0.33 1.83
CA THR A 83 4.80 1.60 2.14
C THR A 83 6.04 1.43 3.01
N ALA A 84 6.18 0.28 3.67
CA ALA A 84 7.41 -0.06 4.39
C ALA A 84 7.62 -1.57 4.47
N LEU A 85 8.90 -1.93 4.65
CA LEU A 85 9.37 -3.29 4.85
C LEU A 85 10.12 -3.34 6.19
N SER A 86 9.86 -4.36 6.99
CA SER A 86 10.56 -4.59 8.26
C SER A 86 10.65 -6.08 8.60
N THR A 87 11.38 -6.38 9.67
CA THR A 87 11.51 -7.72 10.21
C THR A 87 11.07 -7.73 11.66
N THR A 88 10.04 -8.53 11.98
CA THR A 88 9.48 -8.64 13.32
C THR A 88 9.41 -10.09 13.77
N ASN A 89 9.42 -10.31 15.08
CA ASN A 89 9.23 -11.65 15.66
C ASN A 89 7.82 -12.19 15.45
N ALA A 90 6.81 -11.30 15.35
CA ALA A 90 5.43 -11.70 15.10
C ALA A 90 5.29 -12.44 13.77
N CYS A 91 6.07 -12.07 12.75
CA CYS A 91 6.04 -12.71 11.44
C CYS A 91 7.18 -13.71 11.23
N ARG A 92 7.79 -14.22 12.31
CA ARG A 92 8.91 -15.16 12.22
C ARG A 92 8.45 -16.46 11.54
N GLY A 93 9.19 -16.87 10.52
CA GLY A 93 8.86 -18.03 9.68
C GLY A 93 8.02 -17.70 8.43
N GLY A 94 7.55 -16.47 8.30
CA GLY A 94 7.09 -15.91 7.03
C GLY A 94 8.28 -15.36 6.24
N GLN A 95 8.44 -15.74 4.98
CA GLN A 95 9.47 -15.18 4.10
C GLN A 95 8.79 -14.47 2.93
N GLY A 96 8.97 -13.16 2.83
CA GLY A 96 8.45 -12.38 1.71
C GLY A 96 9.30 -12.54 0.45
N ALA A 97 8.66 -12.36 -0.70
CA ALA A 97 9.30 -12.30 -2.02
C ALA A 97 10.30 -11.13 -2.20
N LEU A 98 10.50 -10.29 -1.18
CA LEU A 98 11.43 -9.16 -1.14
C LEU A 98 12.46 -9.45 -0.02
N THR A 99 13.65 -9.83 -0.43
CA THR A 99 14.57 -10.84 0.17
C THR A 99 15.19 -10.56 1.55
N ALA A 100 14.54 -9.82 2.44
CA ALA A 100 14.98 -9.68 3.85
C ALA A 100 13.87 -9.33 4.85
N ALA A 101 12.69 -8.94 4.38
CA ALA A 101 11.58 -8.51 5.23
C ALA A 101 10.53 -9.62 5.38
N ASN A 102 10.07 -9.82 6.61
CA ASN A 102 8.93 -10.71 6.90
C ASN A 102 7.66 -9.94 7.25
N THR A 103 7.74 -8.61 7.33
CA THR A 103 6.67 -7.73 7.75
C THR A 103 6.50 -6.60 6.74
N LEU A 104 5.25 -6.35 6.36
CA LEU A 104 4.83 -5.34 5.39
C LEU A 104 3.97 -4.30 6.10
N THR A 105 4.24 -3.02 5.87
CA THR A 105 3.28 -1.95 6.18
C THR A 105 2.47 -1.67 4.92
N LEU A 106 1.16 -1.82 5.04
CA LEU A 106 0.20 -1.60 3.97
C LEU A 106 -0.59 -0.33 4.26
N THR A 107 -0.69 0.56 3.29
CA THR A 107 -1.42 1.82 3.44
C THR A 107 -2.49 1.93 2.35
N ALA A 108 -3.71 2.28 2.76
CA ALA A 108 -4.81 2.55 1.85
C ALA A 108 -4.49 3.80 1.04
N TYR A 109 -4.57 3.72 -0.29
CA TYR A 109 -4.15 4.83 -1.16
C TYR A 109 -5.32 5.67 -1.70
N GLN A 110 -6.56 5.17 -1.59
CA GLN A 110 -7.72 5.85 -2.16
C GLN A 110 -7.88 7.27 -1.60
N GLY A 111 -8.01 8.26 -2.49
CA GLY A 111 -8.14 9.67 -2.14
C GLY A 111 -6.83 10.39 -1.78
N LEU A 112 -5.69 9.70 -1.76
CA LEU A 112 -4.40 10.34 -1.48
C LEU A 112 -3.87 11.07 -2.71
N LYS A 113 -3.47 12.34 -2.57
CA LYS A 113 -2.81 13.08 -3.65
C LYS A 113 -1.44 12.51 -3.99
N SER A 114 -0.75 11.95 -3.01
CA SER A 114 0.58 11.37 -3.17
C SER A 114 0.85 10.29 -2.13
N ILE A 115 1.60 9.26 -2.48
CA ILE A 115 2.01 8.17 -1.60
C ILE A 115 3.39 7.64 -1.98
N LYS A 116 4.25 7.42 -0.98
CA LYS A 116 5.54 6.73 -1.15
C LYS A 116 5.34 5.24 -0.95
N VAL A 117 5.79 4.45 -1.90
CA VAL A 117 5.62 2.99 -1.91
C VAL A 117 6.93 2.28 -2.18
N CYS A 118 7.07 1.08 -1.63
CA CYS A 118 8.23 0.25 -1.88
C CYS A 118 8.18 -0.33 -3.30
N ALA A 119 9.34 -0.31 -3.96
CA ALA A 119 9.54 -0.89 -5.28
C ALA A 119 10.05 -2.34 -5.17
N PRO A 120 9.87 -3.16 -6.21
CA PRO A 120 9.09 -2.89 -7.41
C PRO A 120 7.59 -3.00 -7.13
N LEU A 121 6.80 -2.19 -7.84
CA LEU A 121 5.35 -2.32 -7.83
C LEU A 121 4.92 -3.04 -9.11
N ARG A 122 4.19 -4.15 -8.96
CA ARG A 122 3.73 -4.93 -10.13
C ARG A 122 2.76 -4.15 -11.01
N ASN A 123 1.85 -3.40 -10.40
CA ASN A 123 0.83 -2.60 -11.08
C ASN A 123 0.68 -1.25 -10.39
N ILE A 124 0.80 -0.14 -11.14
CA ILE A 124 0.48 1.20 -10.65
C ILE A 124 -1.05 1.35 -10.66
N PRO A 125 -1.68 1.79 -9.56
CA PRO A 125 -3.11 2.04 -9.54
C PRO A 125 -3.55 3.07 -10.59
N ALA A 126 -4.73 2.86 -11.18
CA ALA A 126 -5.34 3.83 -12.09
C ALA A 126 -5.44 5.22 -11.41
N GLY A 127 -5.20 6.28 -12.17
CA GLY A 127 -5.19 7.65 -11.66
C GLY A 127 -3.89 8.07 -10.97
N TYR A 128 -2.93 7.16 -10.77
CA TYR A 128 -1.61 7.46 -10.22
C TYR A 128 -0.50 7.32 -11.27
N ILE A 129 0.59 8.04 -11.04
CA ILE A 129 1.80 7.99 -11.86
C ILE A 129 3.05 8.18 -11.00
N VAL A 130 4.18 7.60 -11.40
CA VAL A 130 5.44 7.75 -10.69
C VAL A 130 6.03 9.13 -10.99
N THR A 131 6.26 9.93 -9.96
CA THR A 131 6.81 11.30 -10.09
C THR A 131 8.18 11.46 -9.42
N ALA A 132 8.55 10.51 -8.57
CA ALA A 132 9.90 10.45 -8.02
C ALA A 132 10.31 9.01 -7.68
N GLN A 133 11.61 8.78 -7.64
CA GLN A 133 12.26 7.53 -7.25
C GLN A 133 13.42 7.86 -6.30
N ALA A 134 13.52 7.13 -5.19
CA ALA A 134 14.55 7.36 -4.18
C ALA A 134 15.00 6.05 -3.54
N ALA A 135 16.20 6.06 -2.96
CA ALA A 135 16.66 5.03 -2.04
C ALA A 135 16.28 5.44 -0.60
N THR A 136 15.53 4.60 0.10
CA THR A 136 15.13 4.82 1.49
C THR A 136 15.41 3.59 2.33
N ALA A 137 15.68 3.78 3.63
CA ALA A 137 15.79 2.67 4.56
C ALA A 137 14.44 1.95 4.77
N THR A 138 13.33 2.68 4.60
CA THR A 138 11.95 2.19 4.79
C THR A 138 11.59 1.05 3.85
N CYS A 139 12.14 1.05 2.63
CA CYS A 139 11.90 0.02 1.62
C CYS A 139 13.15 -0.83 1.36
N LYS A 140 14.06 -0.92 2.34
CA LYS A 140 15.28 -1.72 2.23
C LYS A 140 14.91 -3.20 1.99
N GLY A 141 15.50 -3.79 0.95
CA GLY A 141 15.17 -5.16 0.50
C GLY A 141 14.09 -5.25 -0.59
N GLY A 142 13.44 -4.13 -0.96
CA GLY A 142 12.46 -4.10 -2.05
C GLY A 142 13.07 -4.33 -3.43
N GLN A 143 14.32 -3.92 -3.66
CA GLN A 143 15.03 -4.19 -4.91
C GLN A 143 16.38 -4.83 -4.56
N ALA A 144 16.52 -6.12 -4.85
CA ALA A 144 17.77 -6.83 -4.71
C ALA A 144 18.76 -6.33 -5.79
N GLY A 145 19.65 -5.42 -5.40
CA GLY A 145 20.98 -5.23 -6.02
C GLY A 145 21.08 -4.69 -7.45
N LEU A 146 20.00 -4.33 -8.15
CA LEU A 146 20.07 -3.96 -9.59
C LEU A 146 19.66 -2.52 -9.95
N VAL A 147 19.14 -1.73 -9.02
CA VAL A 147 18.75 -0.33 -9.28
C VAL A 147 19.10 0.60 -8.11
N ALA A 148 19.39 1.86 -8.42
CA ALA A 148 19.85 2.87 -7.46
C ALA A 148 18.75 3.41 -6.51
N TRP A 149 17.55 2.86 -6.55
CA TRP A 149 16.39 3.28 -5.77
C TRP A 149 15.64 2.06 -5.27
N ASN A 150 14.72 2.25 -4.33
CA ASN A 150 13.84 1.20 -3.81
C ASN A 150 12.46 1.72 -3.39
N THR A 151 12.21 3.01 -3.63
CA THR A 151 10.98 3.71 -3.26
C THR A 151 10.50 4.53 -4.45
N MET A 152 9.21 4.48 -4.72
CA MET A 152 8.52 5.32 -5.71
C MET A 152 7.56 6.27 -5.01
N THR A 153 7.50 7.50 -5.49
CA THR A 153 6.41 8.41 -5.15
C THR A 153 5.37 8.31 -6.26
N LEU A 154 4.18 7.84 -5.90
CA LEU A 154 3.01 7.87 -6.76
C LEU A 154 2.23 9.16 -6.50
N THR A 155 1.80 9.84 -7.55
CA THR A 155 1.00 11.06 -7.46
C THR A 155 -0.27 10.91 -8.26
N ALA A 156 -1.41 11.30 -7.67
CA ALA A 156 -2.67 11.37 -8.37
C ALA A 156 -2.60 12.51 -9.39
N TYR A 157 -2.83 12.20 -10.68
CA TYR A 157 -2.66 13.20 -11.74
C TYR A 157 -3.96 13.90 -12.16
N ALA A 158 -5.12 13.36 -11.78
CA ALA A 158 -6.41 14.00 -12.06
C ALA A 158 -6.44 15.43 -11.49
N GLY A 159 -6.84 16.41 -12.29
CA GLY A 159 -6.90 17.80 -11.84
C GLY A 159 -5.60 18.60 -12.02
N LEU A 160 -4.45 17.97 -12.34
CA LEU A 160 -3.20 18.71 -12.64
C LEU A 160 -3.18 19.33 -14.05
N ALA A 161 -2.82 20.61 -14.19
CA ALA A 161 -2.67 21.23 -15.52
C ALA A 161 -1.42 20.72 -16.26
N SER A 162 -0.32 20.54 -15.53
CA SER A 162 0.94 20.01 -16.02
C SER A 162 1.73 19.35 -14.89
N PHE A 163 2.49 18.29 -15.18
CA PHE A 163 3.38 17.65 -14.21
C PHE A 163 4.49 16.85 -14.90
N SER A 164 5.51 16.46 -14.13
CA SER A 164 6.57 15.58 -14.61
C SER A 164 6.39 14.15 -14.06
N ALA A 165 6.61 13.15 -14.91
CA ALA A 165 6.58 11.74 -14.54
C ALA A 165 7.90 11.05 -14.85
N CYS A 166 8.32 10.12 -14.00
CA CYS A 166 9.52 9.33 -14.20
C CYS A 166 9.34 8.34 -15.33
N MET A 167 10.40 8.19 -16.12
CA MET A 167 10.50 7.15 -17.15
C MET A 167 10.93 5.80 -16.53
N PRO A 168 10.63 4.67 -17.20
CA PRO A 168 9.90 4.56 -18.46
C PRO A 168 8.39 4.78 -18.29
N LEU A 169 7.80 5.55 -19.21
CA LEU A 169 6.34 5.72 -19.32
C LEU A 169 5.91 5.27 -20.73
N PRO A 170 5.36 4.05 -20.89
CA PRO A 170 5.09 3.50 -22.22
C PRO A 170 3.99 4.27 -22.96
N THR A 171 3.02 4.82 -22.22
CA THR A 171 1.89 5.59 -22.78
C THR A 171 1.52 6.73 -21.84
N ALA A 172 1.16 7.88 -22.40
CA ALA A 172 0.62 9.00 -21.61
C ALA A 172 -0.71 8.58 -20.94
N PRO A 173 -0.98 9.00 -19.69
CA PRO A 173 -2.26 8.77 -19.04
C PRO A 173 -3.41 9.46 -19.79
N PRO A 174 -4.67 8.97 -19.65
CA PRO A 174 -5.84 9.58 -20.29
C PRO A 174 -5.97 11.07 -20.00
N GLY A 175 -6.25 11.87 -21.03
CA GLY A 175 -6.41 13.32 -20.92
C GLY A 175 -5.10 14.11 -20.87
N TYR A 176 -3.94 13.47 -21.09
CA TYR A 176 -2.64 14.13 -21.10
C TYR A 176 -1.85 13.79 -22.37
N VAL A 177 -0.99 14.73 -22.76
CA VAL A 177 0.00 14.58 -23.83
C VAL A 177 1.40 14.83 -23.30
N ILE A 178 2.37 14.08 -23.81
CA ILE A 178 3.79 14.31 -23.52
C ILE A 178 4.27 15.49 -24.37
N THR A 179 4.77 16.55 -23.74
CA THR A 179 5.24 17.75 -24.43
C THR A 179 6.76 17.95 -24.39
N ALA A 180 7.46 17.24 -23.50
CA ALA A 180 8.91 17.32 -23.39
C ALA A 180 9.47 16.06 -22.73
N GLN A 181 10.75 15.79 -23.00
CA GLN A 181 11.57 14.83 -22.26
C GLN A 181 12.72 15.58 -21.62
N THR A 182 12.90 15.41 -20.32
CA THR A 182 13.90 16.15 -19.55
C THR A 182 14.63 15.23 -18.58
N ARG A 183 15.75 15.74 -18.05
CA ARG A 183 16.46 15.11 -16.95
C ARG A 183 16.17 15.90 -15.67
N ILE A 184 15.50 15.28 -14.71
CA ILE A 184 15.16 15.88 -13.43
C ILE A 184 15.74 15.05 -12.27
N PRO A 185 16.12 15.69 -11.15
CA PRO A 185 16.78 15.01 -10.03
C PRO A 185 15.85 14.05 -9.27
N THR A 186 14.53 14.21 -9.37
CA THR A 186 13.58 13.38 -8.63
C THR A 186 13.38 11.99 -9.22
N CYS A 187 13.72 11.79 -10.49
CA CYS A 187 13.63 10.51 -11.16
C CYS A 187 15.01 9.87 -11.25
N SER A 188 15.10 8.57 -10.96
CA SER A 188 16.35 7.83 -11.13
C SER A 188 16.44 7.32 -12.57
N GLY A 189 17.65 7.23 -13.13
CA GLY A 189 17.82 6.80 -14.53
C GLY A 189 19.18 7.19 -15.13
N ALA A 190 19.47 6.63 -16.31
CA ALA A 190 20.74 6.71 -17.02
C ALA A 190 21.08 8.14 -17.54
N SER A 191 22.16 8.25 -18.32
CA SER A 191 22.77 9.50 -18.82
C SER A 191 21.89 10.38 -19.73
N GLY A 192 20.67 9.96 -20.07
CA GLY A 192 19.71 10.69 -20.90
C GLY A 192 18.53 11.30 -20.12
N PRO A 193 17.44 11.67 -20.81
CA PRO A 193 16.19 12.05 -20.17
C PRO A 193 15.67 10.92 -19.27
N ASN A 194 15.22 11.28 -18.08
CA ASN A 194 14.68 10.34 -17.09
C ASN A 194 13.24 10.68 -16.69
N ALA A 195 12.65 11.71 -17.30
CA ALA A 195 11.29 12.14 -17.06
C ALA A 195 10.64 12.73 -18.32
N VAL A 196 9.31 12.67 -18.35
CA VAL A 196 8.47 13.36 -19.32
C VAL A 196 7.70 14.49 -18.65
N THR A 197 7.43 15.56 -19.39
CA THR A 197 6.44 16.57 -19.00
C THR A 197 5.12 16.24 -19.68
N LEU A 198 4.06 16.14 -18.87
CA LEU A 198 2.70 15.87 -19.29
C LEU A 198 1.86 17.13 -19.12
N LYS A 199 1.13 17.52 -20.17
CA LYS A 199 0.14 18.61 -20.12
C LYS A 199 -1.24 18.07 -20.41
N ARG A 200 -2.25 18.63 -19.74
CA ARG A 200 -3.64 18.27 -20.02
C ARG A 200 -4.04 18.71 -21.43
N LEU A 201 -4.80 17.85 -22.11
CA LEU A 201 -5.46 18.13 -23.40
C LEU A 201 -6.64 19.09 -23.26
#